data_AF-A0A7Y0WAT1-F1
#
_entry.id   AF-A0A7Y0WAT1-F1
#
_cell.length_a   1.000
_cell.length_b   1.000
_cell.length_c   1.000
_cell.angle_alpha   90.00
_cell.angle_beta   90.00
_cell.angle_gamma   90.00
#
_symmetry.space_group_name_H-M   'P 1'
#
loop_
_entity.id
_entity.type
_entity.pdbx_description
1 polymer ?
#
loop_
_entity_poly.entity_id
_entity_poly.type
_entity_poly.pdbx_seq_one_letter_code
_entity_poly.pdbx_strand_id
1 'polypeptide(L)'
;MDERHDVFIVGLNTDKHEAYACKRDKEIVRVAQGVYFRAGVDVDALFEQYGIRLAKYFFRSAALTHSTAWFRKPVGGRIFVGGDYPYKKVVAPYGGDCLIVQSMVHPKLDDVRMYQVVTFEDPLGSFEMHCATPEMTLIHLMDATKKNVEKHLPETEMEKMFQQLQEKYGSKSAALAELETIAQVADKTNEFERLLKHFFSQRRRS
;
A
#
# COMPACT_ATOMS: atom_id res chain seq x y z
N MET A 1 9.89 -17.87 24.31
CA MET A 1 9.44 -16.94 23.24
C MET A 1 8.25 -16.18 23.79
N ASP A 2 8.07 -14.90 23.43
CA ASP A 2 6.83 -14.21 23.79
C ASP A 2 5.67 -14.91 23.07
N GLU A 3 4.79 -15.59 23.82
CA GLU A 3 3.63 -16.31 23.27
C GLU A 3 2.59 -15.36 22.66
N ARG A 4 2.77 -14.03 22.80
CA ARG A 4 1.83 -13.01 22.34
C ARG A 4 1.95 -12.65 20.86
N HIS A 5 2.94 -13.16 20.14
CA HIS A 5 3.20 -12.75 18.75
C HIS A 5 3.35 -13.93 17.79
N ASP A 6 2.74 -13.82 16.61
CA ASP A 6 2.84 -14.80 15.52
C ASP A 6 3.73 -14.34 14.36
N VAL A 7 4.20 -13.10 14.41
CA VAL A 7 5.12 -12.52 13.43
C VAL A 7 6.39 -12.03 14.14
N PHE A 8 7.54 -12.45 13.61
CA PHE A 8 8.86 -12.15 14.16
C PHE A 8 9.70 -11.46 13.09
N ILE A 9 10.09 -10.22 13.38
CA ILE A 9 10.86 -9.34 12.51
C ILE A 9 12.19 -9.05 13.21
N VAL A 10 13.27 -9.51 12.59
CA VAL A 10 14.63 -9.34 13.11
C VAL A 10 14.99 -7.86 13.16
N GLY A 11 15.41 -7.41 14.36
CA GLY A 11 15.71 -6.01 14.64
C GLY A 11 14.49 -5.17 15.03
N LEU A 12 13.31 -5.79 15.19
CA LEU A 12 12.12 -5.14 15.74
C LEU A 12 11.66 -5.83 17.03
N ASN A 13 11.27 -7.11 16.97
CA ASN A 13 10.73 -7.86 18.11
C ASN A 13 11.42 -9.21 18.33
N THR A 14 12.49 -9.50 17.59
CA THR A 14 13.41 -10.62 17.84
C THR A 14 14.81 -10.29 17.31
N ASP A 15 15.81 -11.06 17.71
CA ASP A 15 17.15 -11.00 17.13
C ASP A 15 17.48 -12.22 16.23
N LYS A 16 18.68 -12.22 15.63
CA LYS A 16 19.12 -13.27 14.72
C LYS A 16 19.36 -14.63 15.41
N HIS A 17 19.83 -14.61 16.65
CA HIS A 17 20.17 -15.81 17.41
C HIS A 17 18.90 -16.51 17.88
N GLU A 18 17.94 -15.75 18.43
CA GLU A 18 16.62 -16.25 18.82
C GLU A 18 15.85 -16.81 17.62
N ALA A 19 15.76 -16.04 16.53
CA ALA A 19 15.07 -16.50 15.33
C ALA A 19 15.73 -17.75 14.73
N TYR A 20 17.05 -17.88 14.83
CA TYR A 20 17.74 -19.09 14.40
C TYR A 20 17.38 -20.31 15.27
N ALA A 21 17.38 -20.15 16.59
CA ALA A 21 17.03 -21.22 17.53
C ALA A 21 15.58 -21.69 17.31
N CYS A 22 14.60 -20.78 17.33
CA CYS A 22 13.19 -21.12 17.12
C CYS A 22 12.92 -21.73 15.74
N LYS A 23 13.63 -21.27 14.69
CA LYS A 23 13.52 -21.87 13.35
C LYS A 23 14.09 -23.30 13.33
N ARG A 24 15.25 -23.54 13.97
CA ARG A 24 15.84 -24.89 14.10
C ARG A 24 14.86 -25.84 14.79
N ASP A 25 14.18 -25.34 15.81
CA ASP A 25 13.22 -26.10 16.62
C ASP A 25 11.82 -26.17 15.96
N LYS A 26 11.68 -25.64 14.73
CA LYS A 26 10.47 -25.64 13.88
C LYS A 26 9.27 -24.88 14.46
N GLU A 27 9.50 -24.00 15.43
CA GLU A 27 8.47 -23.15 16.02
C GLU A 27 8.05 -22.02 15.07
N ILE A 28 8.98 -21.58 14.21
CA ILE A 28 8.75 -20.52 13.22
C ILE A 28 9.25 -20.92 11.84
N VAL A 29 8.59 -20.37 10.81
CA VAL A 29 8.93 -20.57 9.41
C VAL A 29 9.39 -19.25 8.82
N ARG A 30 10.53 -19.26 8.12
CA ARG A 30 11.04 -18.08 7.44
C ARG A 30 10.15 -17.77 6.23
N VAL A 31 9.54 -16.58 6.23
CA VAL A 31 8.66 -16.12 5.14
C VAL A 31 9.32 -15.08 4.25
N ALA A 32 10.33 -14.38 4.74
CA ALA A 32 11.19 -13.49 3.97
C ALA A 32 12.55 -13.31 4.67
N GLN A 33 13.47 -12.54 4.08
CA GLN A 33 14.72 -12.21 4.77
C GLN A 33 14.43 -11.37 6.03
N GLY A 34 14.84 -11.88 7.19
CA GLY A 34 14.64 -11.22 8.47
C GLY A 34 13.21 -11.28 9.00
N VAL A 35 12.30 -12.04 8.37
CA VAL A 35 10.90 -12.15 8.79
C VAL A 35 10.48 -13.61 8.85
N TYR A 36 9.83 -13.98 9.95
CA TYR A 36 9.36 -15.32 10.25
C TYR A 36 7.93 -15.27 10.79
N PHE A 37 7.12 -16.26 10.45
CA PHE A 37 5.80 -16.47 11.00
C PHE A 37 5.81 -17.70 11.91
N ARG A 38 4.92 -17.74 12.91
CA ARG A 38 4.72 -18.93 13.74
C ARG A 38 4.25 -20.10 12.88
N ALA A 39 4.83 -21.27 13.12
CA ALA A 39 4.45 -22.49 12.42
C ALA A 39 2.99 -22.87 12.75
N GLY A 40 2.24 -23.33 11.75
CA GLY A 40 0.84 -23.76 11.91
C GLY A 40 -0.18 -22.64 11.98
N VAL A 41 0.24 -21.37 11.92
CA VAL A 41 -0.67 -20.21 11.83
C VAL A 41 -0.94 -19.86 10.36
N ASP A 42 -2.16 -19.44 10.06
CA ASP A 42 -2.59 -19.04 8.72
C ASP A 42 -1.78 -17.85 8.19
N VAL A 43 -1.06 -18.09 7.10
CA VAL A 43 -0.18 -17.11 6.45
C VAL A 43 -0.95 -15.92 5.91
N ASP A 44 -2.12 -16.16 5.31
CA ASP A 44 -2.90 -15.10 4.69
C ASP A 44 -3.49 -14.18 5.76
N ALA A 45 -3.96 -14.73 6.88
CA ALA A 45 -4.41 -13.96 8.04
C ALA A 45 -3.28 -13.10 8.64
N LEU A 46 -2.08 -13.67 8.78
CA LEU A 46 -0.92 -12.91 9.27
C LEU A 46 -0.49 -11.82 8.29
N PHE A 47 -0.55 -12.08 6.99
CA PHE A 47 -0.22 -11.07 5.99
C PHE A 47 -1.27 -9.96 5.94
N GLU A 48 -2.56 -10.28 6.08
CA GLU A 48 -3.64 -9.30 6.18
C GLU A 48 -3.43 -8.37 7.38
N GLN A 49 -3.01 -8.93 8.53
CA GLN A 49 -2.81 -8.17 9.77
C GLN A 49 -1.50 -7.36 9.80
N TYR A 50 -0.38 -7.95 9.39
CA TYR A 50 0.95 -7.36 9.54
C TYR A 50 1.55 -6.83 8.25
N GLY A 51 0.89 -7.04 7.11
CA GLY A 51 1.48 -6.79 5.80
C GLY A 51 1.95 -5.35 5.62
N ILE A 52 1.22 -4.35 6.11
CA ILE A 52 1.64 -2.93 6.01
C ILE A 52 2.92 -2.69 6.82
N ARG A 53 3.05 -3.28 8.00
CA ARG A 53 4.30 -3.23 8.78
C ARG A 53 5.44 -3.89 8.02
N LEU A 54 5.19 -5.02 7.38
CA LEU A 54 6.18 -5.68 6.52
C LEU A 54 6.58 -4.79 5.34
N ALA A 55 5.64 -4.06 4.75
CA ALA A 55 5.93 -3.10 3.69
C ALA A 55 6.84 -1.97 4.19
N LYS A 56 6.56 -1.39 5.36
CA LYS A 56 7.42 -0.39 6.00
C LYS A 56 8.82 -0.94 6.30
N TYR A 57 8.91 -2.18 6.78
CA TYR A 57 10.17 -2.85 7.09
C TYR A 57 11.04 -3.04 5.84
N PHE A 58 10.45 -3.53 4.75
CA PHE A 58 11.18 -3.79 3.50
C PHE A 58 11.45 -2.53 2.66
N PHE A 59 10.58 -1.53 2.73
CA PHE A 59 10.61 -0.35 1.86
C PHE A 59 10.55 0.94 2.69
N ARG A 60 11.67 1.28 3.33
CA ARG A 60 11.73 2.37 4.32
C ARG A 60 11.39 3.76 3.78
N SER A 61 11.72 4.02 2.51
CA SER A 61 11.46 5.28 1.79
C SER A 61 10.23 5.24 0.89
N ALA A 62 9.42 4.18 0.96
CA ALA A 62 8.22 4.06 0.14
C ALA A 62 6.98 4.60 0.86
N ALA A 63 5.99 4.99 0.06
CA ALA A 63 4.64 5.31 0.53
C ALA A 63 3.63 4.27 0.06
N LEU A 64 2.54 4.06 0.81
CA LEU A 64 1.39 3.30 0.32
C LEU A 64 0.75 4.04 -0.86
N THR A 65 0.32 3.29 -1.88
CA THR A 65 -0.29 3.86 -3.10
C THR A 65 -1.50 3.02 -3.53
N HIS A 66 -2.22 3.50 -4.55
CA HIS A 66 -3.31 2.76 -5.20
C HIS A 66 -4.38 2.27 -4.19
N SER A 67 -4.96 1.10 -4.43
CA SER A 67 -5.99 0.50 -3.57
C SER A 67 -5.54 0.31 -2.11
N THR A 68 -4.27 0.01 -1.85
CA THR A 68 -3.77 -0.12 -0.48
C THR A 68 -3.77 1.21 0.28
N ALA A 69 -3.47 2.33 -0.40
CA ALA A 69 -3.57 3.65 0.22
C ALA A 69 -5.01 4.00 0.61
N TRP A 70 -5.96 3.68 -0.26
CA TRP A 70 -7.38 3.92 -0.02
C TRP A 70 -7.95 3.05 1.11
N PHE A 71 -7.81 1.73 0.99
CA PHE A 71 -8.40 0.81 1.96
C PHE A 71 -7.59 0.70 3.26
N ARG A 72 -6.33 1.16 3.27
CA ARG A 72 -5.42 1.08 4.41
C ARG A 72 -5.22 -0.35 4.92
N LYS A 73 -5.26 -1.32 4.00
CA LYS A 73 -5.05 -2.75 4.26
C LYS A 73 -4.56 -3.44 2.99
N PRO A 74 -4.04 -4.69 3.08
CA PRO A 74 -3.75 -5.49 1.90
C PRO A 74 -5.01 -5.73 1.05
N VAL A 75 -4.82 -5.92 -0.25
CA VAL A 75 -5.91 -6.09 -1.22
C VAL A 75 -5.61 -7.30 -2.07
N GLY A 76 -6.38 -8.37 -1.90
CA GLY A 76 -6.18 -9.63 -2.62
C GLY A 76 -4.78 -10.20 -2.43
N GLY A 77 -4.28 -10.25 -1.18
CA GLY A 77 -2.93 -10.73 -0.86
C GLY A 77 -1.80 -9.79 -1.26
N ARG A 78 -2.11 -8.55 -1.68
CA ARG A 78 -1.11 -7.60 -2.20
C ARG A 78 -1.08 -6.30 -1.42
N ILE A 79 0.10 -5.71 -1.34
CA ILE A 79 0.32 -4.35 -0.87
C ILE A 79 1.00 -3.56 -1.95
N PHE A 80 0.44 -2.39 -2.26
CA PHE A 80 0.98 -1.50 -3.27
C PHE A 80 1.70 -0.33 -2.63
N VAL A 81 3.00 -0.23 -2.91
CA VAL A 81 3.83 0.88 -2.48
C VAL A 81 4.44 1.59 -3.68
N GLY A 82 4.80 2.85 -3.48
CA GLY A 82 5.50 3.68 -4.44
C GLY A 82 6.88 4.06 -3.91
N GLY A 83 7.92 3.96 -4.73
CA GLY A 83 9.25 4.46 -4.40
C GLY A 83 10.11 4.68 -5.64
N ASP A 84 11.43 4.61 -5.46
CA ASP A 84 12.39 4.99 -6.51
C ASP A 84 12.68 3.90 -7.54
N TYR A 85 12.39 2.64 -7.21
CA TYR A 85 12.70 1.52 -8.08
C TYR A 85 11.53 0.55 -8.14
N PRO A 86 11.31 -0.12 -9.29
CA PRO A 86 10.35 -1.20 -9.37
C PRO A 86 10.91 -2.42 -8.65
N TYR A 87 10.16 -2.93 -7.67
CA TYR A 87 10.57 -4.13 -6.93
C TYR A 87 9.35 -4.94 -6.52
N LYS A 88 9.54 -6.26 -6.38
CA LYS A 88 8.50 -7.19 -5.94
C LYS A 88 9.07 -8.02 -4.79
N LYS A 89 8.48 -7.90 -3.61
CA LYS A 89 8.81 -8.73 -2.45
C LYS A 89 7.74 -9.80 -2.30
N VAL A 90 8.15 -11.06 -2.49
CA VAL A 90 7.33 -12.22 -2.12
C VAL A 90 7.49 -12.44 -0.62
N VAL A 91 6.36 -12.57 0.07
CA VAL A 91 6.27 -12.96 1.47
C VAL A 91 5.64 -14.35 1.51
N ALA A 92 6.21 -15.24 2.31
CA ALA A 92 5.75 -16.62 2.45
C ALA A 92 5.65 -17.36 1.10
N PRO A 93 6.77 -17.54 0.37
CA PRO A 93 6.77 -18.10 -1.00
C PRO A 93 6.21 -19.52 -1.13
N TYR A 94 6.03 -20.23 0.00
CA TYR A 94 5.46 -21.57 0.06
C TYR A 94 4.11 -21.62 0.80
N GLY A 95 3.57 -20.47 1.21
CA GLY A 95 2.41 -20.35 2.09
C GLY A 95 1.25 -19.53 1.52
N GLY A 96 1.40 -18.88 0.36
CA GLY A 96 0.33 -18.10 -0.28
C GLY A 96 0.84 -17.19 -1.42
N ASP A 97 -0.06 -16.39 -2.00
CA ASP A 97 0.28 -15.32 -2.98
C ASP A 97 0.41 -13.95 -2.28
N CYS A 98 1.19 -13.92 -1.20
CA CYS A 98 1.41 -12.71 -0.39
C CYS A 98 2.53 -11.85 -0.98
N LEU A 99 2.21 -10.61 -1.33
CA LEU A 99 3.08 -9.79 -2.15
C LEU A 99 3.12 -8.32 -1.78
N ILE A 100 4.30 -7.73 -1.80
CA ILE A 100 4.48 -6.29 -1.73
C ILE A 100 5.09 -5.82 -3.04
N VAL A 101 4.35 -4.97 -3.76
CA VAL A 101 4.68 -4.49 -5.09
C VAL A 101 5.04 -3.02 -4.99
N GLN A 102 6.31 -2.70 -5.24
CA GLN A 102 6.80 -1.34 -5.36
C GLN A 102 6.73 -0.90 -6.81
N SER A 103 5.99 0.16 -7.06
CA SER A 103 5.97 0.87 -8.34
C SER A 103 6.95 2.03 -8.30
N MET A 104 7.55 2.32 -9.44
CA MET A 104 8.42 3.48 -9.60
C MET A 104 7.55 4.73 -9.73
N VAL A 105 7.45 5.52 -8.67
CA VAL A 105 6.62 6.75 -8.62
C VAL A 105 7.38 7.96 -8.07
N HIS A 106 8.63 7.78 -7.61
CA HIS A 106 9.47 8.84 -7.04
C HIS A 106 8.73 9.76 -6.07
N PRO A 107 8.21 9.20 -4.96
CA PRO A 107 7.25 9.91 -4.11
C PRO A 107 7.88 11.16 -3.47
N LYS A 108 7.22 12.30 -3.64
CA LYS A 108 7.55 13.56 -2.95
C LYS A 108 6.93 13.56 -1.56
N LEU A 109 7.56 12.84 -0.63
CA LEU A 109 7.01 12.56 0.70
C LEU A 109 6.81 13.79 1.60
N ASP A 110 7.46 14.91 1.26
CA ASP A 110 7.36 16.21 1.90
C ASP A 110 6.16 17.03 1.41
N ASP A 111 5.57 16.71 0.25
CA ASP A 111 4.35 17.35 -0.23
C ASP A 111 3.11 16.69 0.38
N VAL A 112 2.57 17.34 1.41
CA VAL A 112 1.37 16.88 2.15
C VAL A 112 0.11 16.77 1.29
N ARG A 113 0.08 17.41 0.11
CA ARG A 113 -1.02 17.25 -0.85
C ARG A 113 -0.98 15.89 -1.54
N MET A 114 0.21 15.28 -1.63
CA MET A 114 0.43 13.99 -2.29
C MET A 114 0.48 12.83 -1.31
N TYR A 115 1.16 13.02 -0.18
CA TYR A 115 1.39 11.97 0.80
C TYR A 115 1.22 12.51 2.22
N GLN A 116 0.49 11.77 3.03
CA GLN A 116 0.29 12.06 4.45
C GLN A 116 0.91 10.95 5.30
N VAL A 117 1.43 11.29 6.47
CA VAL A 117 1.84 10.29 7.45
C VAL A 117 0.59 9.74 8.13
N VAL A 118 0.43 8.42 8.10
CA VAL A 118 -0.70 7.72 8.74
C VAL A 118 -0.15 6.76 9.79
N THR A 119 -0.77 6.80 10.97
CA THR A 119 -0.53 5.84 12.04
C THR A 119 -1.34 4.58 11.77
N PHE A 120 -0.65 3.44 11.76
CA PHE A 120 -1.21 2.10 11.66
C PHE A 120 -1.00 1.37 12.98
N GLU A 121 -1.88 0.43 13.28
CA GLU A 121 -1.80 -0.39 14.49
C GLU A 121 -1.94 -1.86 14.10
N ASP A 122 -1.11 -2.69 14.72
CA ASP A 122 -1.24 -4.14 14.70
C ASP A 122 -0.79 -4.67 16.08
N PRO A 123 -0.82 -5.99 16.35
CA PRO A 123 -0.45 -6.51 17.67
C PRO A 123 1.02 -6.28 18.10
N LEU A 124 1.90 -5.78 17.23
CA LEU A 124 3.25 -5.32 17.60
C LEU A 124 3.29 -3.83 17.99
N GLY A 125 2.16 -3.15 18.04
CA GLY A 125 1.99 -1.75 18.45
C GLY A 125 1.73 -0.80 17.28
N SER A 126 1.80 0.51 17.53
CA SER A 126 1.56 1.52 16.49
C SER A 126 2.83 1.84 15.71
N PHE A 127 2.70 2.19 14.43
CA PHE A 127 3.81 2.65 13.58
C PHE A 127 3.31 3.60 12.49
N GLU A 128 4.22 4.38 11.92
CA GLU A 128 3.89 5.38 10.90
C GLU A 128 4.41 5.00 9.51
N MET A 129 3.59 5.29 8.50
CA MET A 129 3.97 5.16 7.10
C MET A 129 3.34 6.27 6.27
N HIS A 130 4.07 6.78 5.28
CA HIS A 130 3.50 7.68 4.30
C HIS A 130 2.46 6.95 3.46
N CYS A 131 1.34 7.60 3.21
CA CYS A 131 0.21 7.07 2.47
C CYS A 131 -0.24 8.13 1.45
N ALA A 132 -0.46 7.72 0.21
CA ALA A 132 -1.01 8.59 -0.81
C ALA A 132 -2.33 9.20 -0.33
N THR A 133 -2.51 10.50 -0.54
CA THR A 133 -3.77 11.19 -0.30
C THR A 133 -4.85 10.68 -1.27
N PRO A 134 -6.14 10.95 -1.02
CA PRO A 134 -7.19 10.62 -1.97
C PRO A 134 -6.94 11.22 -3.37
N GLU A 135 -6.41 12.44 -3.44
CA GLU A 135 -6.04 13.12 -4.68
C GLU A 135 -4.99 12.32 -5.45
N MET A 136 -3.88 12.00 -4.78
CA MET A 136 -2.78 11.26 -5.39
C MET A 136 -3.17 9.81 -5.68
N THR A 137 -4.08 9.23 -4.90
CA THR A 137 -4.62 7.89 -5.15
C THR A 137 -5.42 7.86 -6.44
N LEU A 138 -6.34 8.81 -6.69
CA LEU A 138 -7.06 8.87 -7.97
C LEU A 138 -6.12 8.98 -9.17
N ILE A 139 -5.05 9.77 -9.04
CA ILE A 139 -4.03 9.92 -10.09
C ILE A 139 -3.30 8.57 -10.31
N HIS A 140 -2.85 7.91 -9.24
CA HIS A 140 -2.20 6.59 -9.33
C HIS A 140 -3.08 5.52 -9.96
N LEU A 141 -4.40 5.54 -9.74
CA LEU A 141 -5.31 4.57 -10.34
C LEU A 141 -5.33 4.62 -11.87
N MET A 142 -4.85 5.72 -12.47
CA MET A 142 -4.72 5.87 -13.92
C MET A 142 -3.37 5.40 -14.47
N ASP A 143 -2.48 4.88 -13.63
CA ASP A 143 -1.22 4.27 -14.07
C ASP A 143 -1.51 3.08 -15.00
N ALA A 144 -0.77 3.01 -16.12
CA ALA A 144 -0.92 1.94 -17.08
C ALA A 144 -0.49 0.59 -16.46
N THR A 145 -1.48 -0.24 -16.12
CA THR A 145 -1.23 -1.47 -15.37
C THR A 145 -1.51 -2.70 -16.24
N LYS A 146 -0.44 -3.45 -16.55
CA LYS A 146 -0.54 -4.74 -17.25
C LYS A 146 -0.62 -5.95 -16.30
N LYS A 147 -0.23 -5.79 -15.04
CA LYS A 147 -0.17 -6.82 -13.99
C LYS A 147 -0.53 -6.22 -12.64
N ASN A 148 -1.10 -7.02 -11.74
CA ASN A 148 -1.65 -6.60 -10.45
C ASN A 148 -2.86 -5.67 -10.62
N VAL A 149 -3.92 -6.21 -11.22
CA VAL A 149 -5.18 -5.48 -11.47
C VAL A 149 -5.83 -5.00 -10.16
N GLU A 150 -5.50 -5.64 -9.05
CA GLU A 150 -5.92 -5.30 -7.68
C GLU A 150 -5.41 -3.92 -7.22
N LYS A 151 -4.47 -3.31 -7.97
CA LYS A 151 -4.12 -1.90 -7.82
C LYS A 151 -5.32 -1.00 -8.03
N HIS A 152 -6.19 -1.35 -8.97
CA HIS A 152 -7.33 -0.52 -9.32
C HIS A 152 -8.45 -0.70 -8.30
N LEU A 153 -9.19 0.38 -8.07
CA LEU A 153 -10.38 0.35 -7.24
C LEU A 153 -11.60 0.01 -8.11
N PRO A 154 -12.61 -0.64 -7.53
CA PRO A 154 -13.95 -0.66 -8.12
C PRO A 154 -14.44 0.77 -8.36
N GLU A 155 -15.25 0.95 -9.41
CA GLU A 155 -15.81 2.25 -9.80
C GLU A 155 -16.54 2.94 -8.65
N THR A 156 -17.33 2.18 -7.88
CA THR A 156 -18.05 2.68 -6.70
C THR A 156 -17.12 3.28 -5.64
N GLU A 157 -15.90 2.78 -5.50
CA GLU A 157 -14.92 3.30 -4.54
C GLU A 157 -14.22 4.54 -5.09
N MET A 158 -13.98 4.59 -6.40
CA MET A 158 -13.48 5.80 -7.07
C MET A 158 -14.47 6.96 -6.99
N GLU A 159 -15.77 6.68 -7.17
CA GLU A 159 -16.83 7.67 -7.02
C GLU A 159 -16.92 8.21 -5.60
N LYS A 160 -16.88 7.35 -4.58
CA LYS A 160 -16.82 7.76 -3.17
C LYS A 160 -15.63 8.66 -2.90
N MET A 161 -14.45 8.27 -3.38
CA MET A 161 -13.23 9.07 -3.22
C MET A 161 -13.38 10.44 -3.89
N PHE A 162 -13.90 10.49 -5.11
CA PHE A 162 -14.11 11.73 -5.83
C PHE A 162 -15.20 12.61 -5.19
N GLN A 163 -16.24 12.01 -4.61
CA GLN A 163 -17.24 12.74 -3.82
C GLN A 163 -16.61 13.39 -2.57
N GLN A 164 -15.76 12.67 -1.84
CA GLN A 164 -15.04 13.25 -0.69
C GLN A 164 -14.19 14.45 -1.10
N LEU A 165 -13.55 14.40 -2.28
CA LEU A 165 -12.80 15.53 -2.81
C LEU A 165 -13.70 16.70 -3.18
N GLN A 166 -14.88 16.45 -3.76
CA GLN A 166 -15.85 17.50 -4.06
C GLN A 166 -16.34 18.20 -2.79
N GLU A 167 -16.58 17.45 -1.72
CA GLU A 167 -16.95 17.99 -0.42
C GLU A 167 -15.79 18.81 0.17
N LYS A 168 -14.55 18.30 0.10
CA LYS A 168 -13.34 18.99 0.58
C LYS A 168 -13.09 20.32 -0.15
N TYR A 169 -13.26 20.36 -1.47
CA TYR A 169 -12.95 21.51 -2.32
C TYR A 169 -14.19 22.35 -2.70
N GLY A 170 -15.37 21.97 -2.21
CA GLY A 170 -16.65 22.67 -2.40
C GLY A 170 -17.32 22.46 -3.76
N SER A 171 -16.62 21.99 -4.79
CA SER A 171 -17.23 21.69 -6.10
C SER A 171 -16.41 20.70 -6.93
N LYS A 172 -17.06 20.10 -7.94
CA LYS A 172 -16.40 19.28 -8.96
C LYS A 172 -15.27 20.01 -9.68
N SER A 173 -15.50 21.24 -10.11
CA SER A 173 -14.50 22.02 -10.85
C SER A 173 -13.29 22.34 -9.99
N ALA A 174 -13.50 22.70 -8.72
CA ALA A 174 -12.42 22.96 -7.77
C ALA A 174 -11.60 21.70 -7.46
N ALA A 175 -12.27 20.56 -7.25
CA ALA A 175 -11.57 19.29 -7.04
C ALA A 175 -10.72 18.87 -8.26
N LEU A 176 -11.22 19.08 -9.48
CA LEU A 176 -10.47 18.78 -10.71
C LEU A 176 -9.26 19.72 -10.88
N ALA A 177 -9.40 21.01 -10.58
CA ALA A 177 -8.29 21.97 -10.64
C ALA A 177 -7.17 21.62 -9.65
N GLU A 178 -7.52 21.16 -8.45
CA GLU A 178 -6.51 20.71 -7.48
C GLU A 178 -5.84 19.41 -7.93
N LEU A 179 -6.61 18.44 -8.45
CA LEU A 179 -6.05 17.21 -9.03
C LEU A 179 -5.08 17.51 -10.18
N GLU A 180 -5.40 18.48 -11.04
CA GLU A 180 -4.52 18.93 -12.12
C GLU A 180 -3.21 19.50 -11.57
N THR A 181 -3.31 20.38 -10.58
CA THR A 181 -2.14 21.01 -9.93
C THR A 181 -1.24 19.96 -9.29
N ILE A 182 -1.82 19.00 -8.56
CA ILE A 182 -1.07 17.91 -7.94
C ILE A 182 -0.42 17.02 -9.01
N ALA A 183 -1.15 16.68 -10.08
CA ALA A 183 -0.62 15.87 -11.17
C ALA A 183 0.55 16.54 -11.90
N GLN A 184 0.49 17.85 -12.13
CA GLN A 184 1.60 18.62 -12.70
C GLN A 184 2.84 18.57 -11.81
N VAL A 185 2.67 18.82 -10.51
CA VAL A 185 3.79 18.75 -9.55
C VAL A 185 4.33 17.32 -9.45
N ALA A 186 3.49 16.30 -9.60
CA ALA A 186 3.88 14.88 -9.54
C ALA A 186 4.42 14.32 -10.87
N ASP A 187 4.51 15.14 -11.93
CA ASP A 187 4.86 14.70 -13.29
C ASP A 187 3.95 13.56 -13.82
N LYS A 188 2.64 13.69 -13.55
CA LYS A 188 1.58 12.72 -13.88
C LYS A 188 0.41 13.34 -14.66
N THR A 189 0.70 14.33 -15.51
CA THR A 189 -0.33 15.02 -16.31
C THR A 189 -1.09 14.05 -17.23
N ASN A 190 -0.42 13.03 -17.77
CA ASN A 190 -1.04 12.01 -18.62
C ASN A 190 -2.07 11.16 -17.85
N GLU A 191 -1.76 10.81 -16.60
CA GLU A 191 -2.65 10.07 -15.71
C GLU A 191 -3.88 10.92 -15.37
N PHE A 192 -3.69 12.21 -15.12
CA PHE A 192 -4.80 13.14 -14.93
C PHE A 192 -5.68 13.27 -16.17
N GLU A 193 -5.12 13.36 -17.37
CA GLU A 193 -5.92 13.36 -18.61
C GLU A 193 -6.73 12.07 -18.78
N ARG A 194 -6.17 10.91 -18.41
CA ARG A 194 -6.90 9.63 -18.40
C ARG A 194 -8.04 9.65 -17.37
N LEU A 195 -7.82 10.24 -16.20
CA LEU A 195 -8.85 10.44 -15.18
C LEU A 195 -10.00 11.32 -15.70
N LEU A 196 -9.69 12.43 -16.36
CA LEU A 196 -10.70 13.30 -16.98
C LEU A 196 -11.52 12.52 -18.01
N LYS A 197 -10.86 11.79 -18.92
CA LYS A 197 -11.55 10.95 -19.91
C LYS A 197 -12.46 9.92 -19.25
N HIS A 198 -12.01 9.29 -18.16
CA HIS A 198 -12.84 8.37 -17.38
C HIS A 198 -14.14 9.04 -16.91
N PHE A 199 -14.04 10.17 -16.20
CA PHE A 199 -15.21 10.90 -15.70
C PHE A 199 -16.12 11.49 -16.79
N PHE A 200 -15.57 11.90 -17.94
CA PHE A 200 -16.36 12.47 -19.05
C PHE A 200 -16.96 11.41 -19.98
N SER A 201 -16.34 10.24 -20.10
CA SER A 201 -16.86 9.14 -20.91
C SER A 201 -18.11 8.48 -20.30
N GLN A 202 -18.19 8.46 -18.96
CA GLN A 202 -19.33 7.90 -18.23
C GLN A 202 -20.63 8.72 -18.39
N ARG A 203 -20.53 10.03 -18.65
CA ARG A 203 -21.69 10.90 -18.96
C ARG A 203 -22.45 10.52 -20.23
N ARG A 204 -21.91 9.65 -21.10
CA ARG A 204 -22.61 9.17 -22.30
C ARG A 204 -23.40 7.87 -22.09
N ARG A 205 -23.31 7.27 -20.89
CA ARG A 205 -23.95 5.97 -20.59
C ARG A 205 -25.06 6.04 -19.53
N SER A 206 -25.27 7.21 -18.92
CA SER A 206 -26.43 7.55 -18.08
C SER A 206 -27.47 8.30 -18.91
#